data_AF-A0A8X8BYV9-F1
#
_entry.id   AF-A0A8X8BYV9-F1
#
_cell.length_a   1.000
_cell.length_b   1.000
_cell.length_c   1.000
_cell.angle_alpha   90.00
_cell.angle_beta   90.00
_cell.angle_gamma   90.00
#
_symmetry.space_group_name_H-M   'P 1'
#
loop_
_entity.id
_entity.type
_entity.pdbx_description
1 polymer ?
#
loop_
_entity_poly.entity_id
_entity_poly.type
_entity_poly.pdbx_seq_one_letter_code
_entity_poly.pdbx_strand_id
1 'polypeptide(L)'
;MGSSVGRKFSYCLVPFSSQAGKSSKLNFGSHAVVSCHEVKSTPLLTDDTFYYLTLEAVGVGEERIQFSDSSSGTRSGTGNIITDSGATLTIEPEDVLNELSKAANNQVEGQRAEDLSGFLSLYYSNLKVPVITAHFTGADVNRSNFR
;
A
#
# COMPACT_ATOMS: atom_id res chain seq x y z
N MET A 1 10.43 19.74 2.19
CA MET A 1 11.68 19.30 2.85
C MET A 1 12.89 20.05 2.29
N GLY A 2 13.82 20.49 3.15
CA GLY A 2 14.96 21.34 2.76
C GLY A 2 16.16 20.58 2.19
N SER A 3 17.10 21.33 1.61
CA SER A 3 18.37 20.82 1.08
C SER A 3 19.31 20.30 2.18
N SER A 4 19.19 20.77 3.41
CA SER A 4 20.01 20.35 4.56
C SER A 4 19.95 18.85 4.87
N VAL A 5 18.87 18.20 4.49
CA VAL A 5 18.66 16.74 4.64
C VAL A 5 18.62 16.03 3.29
N GLY A 6 19.15 16.67 2.23
CA GLY A 6 19.17 16.12 0.87
C GLY A 6 17.78 15.78 0.32
N ARG A 7 16.70 16.35 0.89
CA ARG A 7 15.30 16.02 0.59
C ARG A 7 14.98 14.52 0.72
N LYS A 8 15.63 13.81 1.65
CA LYS A 8 15.39 12.38 1.93
C LYS A 8 14.86 12.17 3.34
N PHE A 9 13.85 11.33 3.45
CA PHE A 9 13.35 10.78 4.71
C PHE A 9 12.96 9.31 4.51
N SER A 10 12.94 8.56 5.62
CA SER A 10 12.36 7.22 5.65
C SER A 10 11.71 6.98 7.00
N TYR A 11 10.69 6.15 7.02
CA TYR A 11 10.00 5.79 8.24
C TYR A 11 9.82 4.28 8.36
N CYS A 12 9.86 3.79 9.59
CA CYS A 12 9.50 2.42 9.93
C CYS A 12 8.41 2.49 11.00
N LEU A 13 7.17 2.23 10.58
CA LEU A 13 5.99 2.28 11.44
C LEU A 13 5.89 0.98 12.23
N VAL A 14 5.65 1.09 13.54
CA VAL A 14 5.28 -0.08 14.35
C VAL A 14 3.86 -0.54 14.00
N PRO A 15 3.52 -1.84 14.14
CA PRO A 15 2.17 -2.33 13.91
C PRO A 15 1.13 -1.58 14.75
N PHE A 16 -0.06 -1.34 14.17
CA PHE A 16 -1.17 -0.67 14.84
C PHE A 16 -1.58 -1.35 16.16
N SER A 17 -1.47 -2.69 16.23
CA SER A 17 -1.78 -3.51 17.40
C SER A 17 -0.66 -3.56 18.46
N SER A 18 0.42 -2.78 18.28
CA SER A 18 1.54 -2.77 19.22
C SER A 18 1.13 -2.30 20.61
N GLN A 19 1.74 -2.88 21.64
CA GLN A 19 1.56 -2.43 23.02
C GLN A 19 1.99 -0.97 23.20
N ALA A 20 1.37 -0.28 24.16
CA ALA A 20 1.72 1.07 24.54
C ALA A 20 3.22 1.20 24.87
N GLY A 21 3.83 2.32 24.48
CA GLY A 21 5.25 2.60 24.72
C GLY A 21 6.19 2.11 23.62
N LYS A 22 5.70 1.47 22.55
CA LYS A 22 6.50 1.24 21.32
C LYS A 22 6.52 2.50 20.46
N SER A 23 7.68 2.84 19.92
CA SER A 23 7.87 4.04 19.09
C SER A 23 8.36 3.68 17.69
N SER A 24 7.76 4.31 16.68
CA SER A 24 8.23 4.29 15.29
C SER A 24 9.52 5.11 15.14
N LYS A 25 10.21 4.94 14.01
CA LYS A 25 11.40 5.72 13.65
C LYS A 25 11.16 6.54 12.39
N LEU A 26 11.60 7.79 12.41
CA LEU A 26 11.64 8.71 11.27
C LEU A 26 13.08 9.20 11.12
N ASN A 27 13.68 8.91 9.98
CA ASN A 27 15.06 9.24 9.66
C ASN A 27 15.10 10.31 8.57
N PHE A 28 16.15 11.14 8.60
CA PHE A 28 16.37 12.20 7.63
C PHE A 28 17.79 12.15 7.06
N GLY A 29 17.97 12.67 5.85
CA GLY A 29 19.30 12.81 5.25
C GLY A 29 19.92 11.47 4.89
N SER A 30 21.21 11.31 5.16
CA SER A 30 21.94 10.07 4.89
C SER A 30 21.37 8.87 5.65
N HIS A 31 20.86 9.07 6.87
CA HIS A 31 20.23 8.02 7.68
C HIS A 31 18.90 7.53 7.10
N ALA A 32 18.31 8.25 6.14
CA ALA A 32 17.09 7.83 5.47
C ALA A 32 17.34 6.76 4.40
N VAL A 33 18.59 6.59 3.94
CA VAL A 33 18.92 5.67 2.86
C VAL A 33 18.89 4.24 3.38
N VAL A 34 17.93 3.45 2.90
CA VAL A 34 17.86 2.01 3.15
C VAL A 34 18.49 1.29 1.95
N SER A 35 19.51 0.47 2.20
CA SER A 35 20.18 -0.30 1.16
C SER A 35 20.38 -1.74 1.64
N CYS A 36 19.62 -2.65 1.04
CA CYS A 36 19.83 -4.09 1.13
C CYS A 36 19.30 -4.74 -0.14
N HIS A 37 19.60 -6.03 -0.34
CA HIS A 37 19.22 -6.75 -1.55
C HIS A 37 17.69 -6.84 -1.74
N GLU A 38 16.91 -6.86 -0.65
CA GLU A 38 15.45 -6.93 -0.73
C GLU A 38 14.76 -5.57 -0.96
N VAL A 39 15.49 -4.45 -0.89
CA VAL A 39 14.89 -3.12 -1.13
C VAL A 39 14.40 -3.03 -2.57
N LYS A 40 13.12 -2.66 -2.72
CA LYS A 40 12.51 -2.32 -4.01
C LYS A 40 12.51 -0.81 -4.18
N SER A 41 12.70 -0.34 -5.41
CA SER A 41 12.69 1.07 -5.76
C SER A 41 11.78 1.30 -6.95
N THR A 42 10.96 2.33 -6.86
CA THR A 42 10.01 2.74 -7.90
C THR A 42 10.14 4.26 -8.10
N PRO A 43 9.89 4.79 -9.31
CA PRO A 43 9.90 6.23 -9.53
C PRO A 43 8.94 6.97 -8.59
N LEU A 44 9.46 7.98 -7.89
CA LEU A 44 8.68 8.86 -7.01
C LEU A 44 8.37 10.16 -7.73
N LEU A 45 7.10 10.54 -7.72
CA LEU A 45 6.61 11.82 -8.24
C LEU A 45 6.12 12.65 -7.05
N THR A 46 6.30 13.96 -7.12
CA THR A 46 5.96 14.85 -5.99
C THR A 46 5.33 16.14 -6.49
N ASP A 47 4.33 16.63 -5.79
CA ASP A 47 3.89 18.03 -5.88
C ASP A 47 4.11 18.75 -4.53
N ASP A 48 3.50 19.92 -4.34
CA ASP A 48 3.64 20.69 -3.10
C ASP A 48 3.01 20.01 -1.87
N THR A 49 2.16 18.99 -2.07
CA THR A 49 1.32 18.37 -1.04
C THR A 49 1.59 16.88 -0.87
N PHE A 50 1.76 16.13 -1.96
CA PHE A 50 1.70 14.67 -1.95
C PHE A 50 2.89 13.99 -2.65
N TYR A 51 3.09 12.74 -2.24
CA TYR A 51 4.02 11.78 -2.84
C TYR A 51 3.21 10.78 -3.66
N TYR A 52 3.46 10.73 -4.96
CA TYR A 52 2.76 9.88 -5.90
C TYR A 52 3.66 8.76 -6.41
N LEU A 53 3.05 7.59 -6.59
CA LEU A 53 3.63 6.43 -7.26
C LEU A 53 2.73 6.03 -8.43
N THR A 54 3.26 5.20 -9.32
CA THR A 54 2.46 4.55 -10.37
C THR A 54 2.23 3.09 -9.96
N LEU A 55 0.98 2.76 -9.65
CA LEU A 55 0.51 1.40 -9.41
C LEU A 55 -0.13 0.87 -10.70
N GLU A 56 0.48 -0.15 -11.29
CA GLU A 56 0.08 -0.73 -12.58
C GLU A 56 -0.96 -1.84 -12.39
N ALA A 57 -0.90 -2.56 -11.27
CA ALA A 57 -1.86 -3.60 -10.92
C ALA A 57 -1.82 -3.93 -9.43
N VAL A 58 -2.89 -4.56 -8.95
CA VAL A 58 -2.85 -5.37 -7.73
C VAL A 58 -3.05 -6.84 -8.09
N GLY A 59 -2.14 -7.69 -7.63
CA GLY A 59 -2.30 -9.14 -7.63
C GLY A 59 -2.98 -9.59 -6.34
N VAL A 60 -3.97 -10.47 -6.44
CA VAL A 60 -4.57 -11.21 -5.34
C VAL A 60 -4.40 -12.68 -5.66
N GLY A 61 -3.45 -13.34 -4.99
CA GLY A 61 -3.00 -14.70 -5.34
C GLY A 61 -2.66 -14.80 -6.83
N GLU A 62 -3.43 -15.59 -7.59
CA GLU A 62 -3.20 -15.81 -9.02
C GLU A 62 -3.94 -14.80 -9.93
N GLU A 63 -4.81 -13.95 -9.37
CA GLU A 63 -5.61 -12.98 -10.11
C GLU A 63 -4.92 -11.62 -10.15
N ARG A 64 -4.76 -11.03 -11.35
CA ARG A 64 -4.14 -9.71 -11.55
C ARG A 64 -5.19 -8.71 -12.02
N ILE A 65 -5.45 -7.71 -11.19
CA ILE A 65 -6.36 -6.59 -11.49
C ILE A 65 -5.50 -5.43 -12.00
N GLN A 66 -5.65 -5.08 -13.27
CA GLN A 66 -4.87 -4.03 -13.93
C GLN A 66 -5.52 -2.67 -13.75
N PHE A 67 -4.71 -1.66 -13.45
CA PHE A 67 -5.14 -0.27 -13.52
C PHE A 67 -4.87 0.27 -14.92
N SER A 68 -5.91 0.80 -15.56
CA SER A 68 -5.73 1.49 -16.83
C SER A 68 -4.91 2.76 -16.62
N ASP A 69 -4.11 3.14 -17.62
CA ASP A 69 -3.29 4.37 -17.64
C ASP A 69 -4.13 5.67 -17.52
N SER A 70 -5.47 5.57 -17.49
CA SER A 70 -6.38 6.64 -17.87
C SER A 70 -7.18 7.34 -16.77
N SER A 71 -7.10 6.97 -15.49
CA SER A 71 -8.09 7.50 -14.51
C SER A 71 -7.62 8.55 -13.51
N SER A 72 -6.33 8.82 -13.30
CA SER A 72 -5.91 9.89 -12.36
C SER A 72 -4.43 10.24 -12.48
N GLY A 73 -3.97 10.66 -13.66
CA GLY A 73 -2.61 11.15 -13.80
C GLY A 73 -2.42 12.44 -13.00
N THR A 74 -1.28 12.59 -12.31
CA THR A 74 -0.84 13.91 -11.80
C THR A 74 -0.78 14.92 -12.96
N ARG A 75 -0.52 16.21 -12.67
CA ARG A 75 -0.28 17.22 -13.72
C ARG A 75 0.81 16.83 -14.74
N SER A 76 1.66 15.87 -14.40
CA SER A 76 2.71 15.30 -15.26
C SER A 76 2.29 14.04 -16.03
N GLY A 77 1.02 13.63 -15.98
CA GLY A 77 0.50 12.43 -16.67
C GLY A 77 1.04 11.10 -16.14
N THR A 78 1.72 11.10 -14.99
CA THR A 78 2.35 9.92 -14.39
C THR A 78 2.01 9.90 -12.89
N GLY A 79 1.82 8.71 -12.31
CA GLY A 79 1.39 8.52 -10.92
C GLY A 79 -0.12 8.59 -10.71
N ASN A 80 -0.68 7.56 -10.07
CA ASN A 80 -2.13 7.35 -9.87
C ASN A 80 -2.50 7.01 -8.41
N ILE A 81 -1.52 6.87 -7.51
CA ILE A 81 -1.73 6.61 -6.08
C ILE A 81 -0.89 7.56 -5.23
N ILE A 82 -1.41 7.94 -4.06
CA ILE A 82 -0.71 8.73 -3.04
C ILE A 82 -0.26 7.81 -1.90
N THR A 83 0.96 8.00 -1.41
CA THR A 83 1.39 7.40 -0.14
C THR A 83 1.14 8.37 1.02
N ASP A 84 0.21 8.02 1.90
CA ASP A 84 -0.15 8.82 3.07
C ASP A 84 -0.01 7.99 4.37
N SER A 85 1.00 8.33 5.18
CA SER A 85 1.20 7.69 6.49
C SER A 85 0.16 8.10 7.54
N GLY A 86 -0.65 9.13 7.27
CA GLY A 86 -1.77 9.55 8.11
C GLY A 86 -3.03 8.72 7.90
N ALA A 87 -3.13 7.98 6.78
CA ALA A 87 -4.23 7.08 6.51
C ALA A 87 -4.00 5.70 7.16
N THR A 88 -4.96 5.25 7.95
CA THR A 88 -4.91 3.90 8.57
C THR A 88 -5.16 2.79 7.56
N LEU A 89 -6.00 3.05 6.56
CA LEU A 89 -6.43 2.08 5.55
C LEU A 89 -6.09 2.57 4.15
N THR A 90 -5.80 1.62 3.26
CA THR A 90 -5.73 1.90 1.81
C THR A 90 -7.15 2.11 1.29
N ILE A 91 -7.37 3.24 0.62
CA ILE A 91 -8.67 3.64 0.07
C ILE A 91 -8.57 3.57 -1.45
N GLU A 92 -9.49 2.87 -2.08
CA GLU A 92 -9.57 2.69 -3.53
C GLU A 92 -10.92 3.18 -4.05
N PRO A 93 -11.01 3.57 -5.34
CA PRO A 93 -12.29 3.75 -6.03
C PRO A 93 -13.21 2.54 -5.88
N GLU A 94 -14.52 2.76 -5.87
CA GLU A 94 -15.51 1.72 -5.58
C GLU A 94 -15.44 0.53 -6.56
N ASP A 95 -15.25 0.81 -7.85
CA ASP A 95 -15.09 -0.19 -8.90
C ASP A 95 -13.85 -1.07 -8.66
N VAL A 96 -12.71 -0.45 -8.38
CA VAL A 96 -11.47 -1.13 -8.02
C VAL A 96 -11.65 -1.98 -6.76
N LEU A 97 -12.24 -1.41 -5.71
CA LEU A 97 -12.47 -2.11 -4.45
C LEU A 97 -13.39 -3.33 -4.63
N ASN A 98 -14.39 -3.23 -5.50
CA ASN A 98 -15.29 -4.33 -5.83
C ASN A 98 -14.56 -5.47 -6.57
N GLU A 99 -13.68 -5.16 -7.52
CA GLU A 99 -12.85 -6.15 -8.20
C GLU A 99 -11.89 -6.85 -7.22
N LEU A 100 -11.21 -6.08 -6.38
CA LEU A 100 -10.32 -6.61 -5.34
C LEU A 100 -11.06 -7.48 -4.34
N SER A 101 -12.24 -7.05 -3.89
CA SER A 101 -13.09 -7.81 -2.98
C SER A 101 -13.53 -9.14 -3.60
N LYS A 102 -13.92 -9.13 -4.87
CA LYS A 102 -14.30 -10.34 -5.60
C LYS A 102 -13.12 -11.31 -5.72
N ALA A 103 -11.96 -10.83 -6.13
CA ALA A 103 -10.74 -11.63 -6.25
C ALA A 103 -10.32 -12.24 -4.91
N ALA A 104 -10.37 -11.43 -3.84
CA ALA A 104 -10.08 -11.89 -2.49
C ALA A 104 -11.09 -12.96 -2.04
N ASN A 105 -12.39 -12.73 -2.18
CA ASN A 105 -13.43 -13.68 -1.77
C ASN A 105 -13.33 -15.04 -2.49
N ASN A 106 -12.77 -15.08 -3.70
CA ASN A 106 -12.58 -16.33 -4.44
C ASN A 106 -11.38 -17.17 -3.94
N GLN A 107 -10.41 -16.55 -3.28
CA GLN A 107 -9.12 -17.19 -2.96
C GLN A 107 -8.84 -17.25 -1.46
N VAL A 108 -9.63 -16.55 -0.67
CA VAL A 108 -9.51 -16.50 0.77
C VAL A 108 -10.05 -17.76 1.43
N GLU A 109 -9.30 -18.33 2.37
CA GLU A 109 -9.80 -19.40 3.23
C GLU A 109 -10.23 -18.80 4.56
N GLY A 110 -11.50 -18.95 4.92
CA GLY A 110 -12.03 -18.45 6.19
C GLY A 110 -13.54 -18.61 6.27
N GLN A 111 -14.10 -18.42 7.45
CA GLN A 111 -15.56 -18.38 7.62
C GLN A 111 -16.04 -16.94 7.45
N ARG A 112 -16.86 -16.70 6.44
CA ARG A 112 -17.48 -15.39 6.23
C ARG A 112 -18.33 -15.04 7.44
N ALA A 113 -18.18 -13.81 7.92
CA ALA A 113 -18.94 -13.25 9.03
C ALA A 113 -19.44 -11.86 8.66
N GLU A 114 -20.45 -11.37 9.39
CA GLU A 114 -20.95 -10.02 9.22
C GLU A 114 -20.04 -9.03 9.95
N ASP A 115 -19.75 -7.91 9.29
CA ASP A 115 -19.12 -6.77 9.95
C ASP A 115 -20.19 -5.94 10.66
N LEU A 116 -20.21 -5.99 11.99
CA LEU A 116 -21.15 -5.22 12.80
C LEU A 116 -20.88 -3.71 12.77
N SER A 117 -19.71 -3.28 12.29
CA SER A 117 -19.38 -1.85 12.14
C SER A 117 -19.90 -1.24 10.84
N GLY A 118 -20.26 -2.08 9.85
CA GLY A 118 -20.70 -1.65 8.52
C GLY A 118 -19.63 -0.96 7.67
N PHE A 119 -18.36 -1.07 8.08
CA PHE A 119 -17.24 -0.36 7.44
C PHE A 119 -16.54 -1.23 6.38
N LEU A 120 -16.55 -2.56 6.55
CA LEU A 120 -15.87 -3.50 5.66
C LEU A 120 -16.86 -4.24 4.75
N SER A 121 -16.54 -4.31 3.46
CA SER A 121 -17.30 -5.11 2.47
C SER A 121 -17.16 -6.61 2.71
N LEU A 122 -16.03 -7.03 3.30
CA LEU A 122 -15.69 -8.42 3.56
C LEU A 122 -15.11 -8.58 4.96
N TYR A 123 -15.67 -9.50 5.73
CA TYR A 123 -15.19 -9.87 7.05
C TYR A 123 -15.18 -11.40 7.21
N TYR A 124 -14.10 -11.92 7.79
CA TYR A 124 -13.86 -13.35 7.95
C TYR A 124 -13.27 -13.65 9.32
N SER A 125 -13.64 -14.81 9.88
CA SER A 125 -12.96 -15.42 11.02
C SER A 125 -12.02 -16.54 10.57
N ASN A 126 -10.94 -16.77 11.32
CA ASN A 126 -9.90 -17.78 11.04
C ASN A 126 -9.27 -17.64 9.64
N LEU A 127 -8.98 -16.39 9.28
CA LEU A 127 -8.61 -15.97 7.95
C LEU A 127 -7.20 -16.41 7.54
N LYS A 128 -7.08 -17.10 6.41
CA LYS A 128 -5.82 -17.18 5.65
C LYS A 128 -5.93 -16.30 4.42
N VAL A 129 -5.10 -15.27 4.40
CA VAL A 129 -5.13 -14.24 3.35
C VAL A 129 -4.23 -14.70 2.20
N PRO A 130 -4.71 -14.64 0.94
CA PRO A 130 -3.84 -14.84 -0.21
C PRO A 130 -2.73 -13.78 -0.23
N VAL A 131 -1.63 -14.06 -0.94
CA VAL A 131 -0.62 -13.03 -1.15
C VAL A 131 -1.26 -11.88 -1.93
N ILE A 132 -1.11 -10.66 -1.43
CA ILE A 132 -1.51 -9.45 -2.16
C ILE A 132 -0.24 -8.77 -2.65
N THR A 133 -0.13 -8.54 -3.96
CA THR A 133 1.05 -7.92 -4.55
C THR A 133 0.67 -6.59 -5.16
N ALA A 134 1.30 -5.51 -4.70
CA ALA A 134 1.22 -4.22 -5.37
C ALA A 134 2.31 -4.16 -6.46
N HIS A 135 1.89 -4.07 -7.72
CA HIS A 135 2.77 -3.96 -8.87
C HIS A 135 2.97 -2.49 -9.22
N PHE A 136 4.02 -1.89 -8.68
CA PHE A 136 4.43 -0.54 -9.05
C PHE A 136 5.34 -0.58 -10.27
N THR A 137 5.46 0.54 -10.97
CA THR A 137 6.46 0.66 -12.06
C THR A 137 7.86 0.33 -11.55
N GLY A 138 8.43 -0.76 -12.09
CA GLY A 138 9.76 -1.26 -11.76
C GLY A 138 9.88 -2.01 -10.42
N ALA A 139 8.78 -2.25 -9.68
CA ALA A 139 8.85 -2.88 -8.37
C ALA A 139 7.57 -3.63 -7.98
N ASP A 140 7.73 -4.88 -7.56
CA ASP A 140 6.68 -5.66 -6.92
C ASP A 140 6.87 -5.67 -5.39
N VAL A 141 5.81 -5.31 -4.67
CA VAL A 141 5.77 -5.33 -3.21
C VAL A 141 4.72 -6.32 -2.75
N ASN A 142 5.18 -7.42 -2.15
CA ASN A 142 4.31 -8.48 -1.67
C ASN A 142 3.90 -8.22 -0.22
N ARG A 143 2.60 -8.34 0.05
CA ARG A 143 2.03 -8.49 1.38
C ARG A 143 1.68 -9.95 1.59
N SER A 144 2.50 -10.65 2.35
CA SER A 144 2.20 -12.00 2.82
C SER A 144 2.24 -12.03 4.34
N ASN A 145 1.26 -12.69 4.95
CA ASN A 145 1.16 -12.95 6.39
C ASN A 145 1.05 -11.70 7.29
N PHE A 146 -0.13 -11.52 7.88
CA PHE A 146 -0.29 -10.76 9.12
C PHE A 146 0.40 -11.55 10.24
N ARG A 147 1.63 -11.20 10.60
CA ARG A 147 2.25 -11.64 11.85
C ARG A 147 2.31 -10.47 12.82
#